data_AF-A0A947CDJ4-F1
#
_entry.id   AF-A0A947CDJ4-F1
#
_cell.length_a   1.000
_cell.length_b   1.000
_cell.length_c   1.000
_cell.angle_alpha   90.00
_cell.angle_beta   90.00
_cell.angle_gamma   90.00
#
_symmetry.space_group_name_H-M   'P 1'
#
loop_
_entity.id
_entity.type
_entity.pdbx_description
1 polymer ?
#
loop_
_entity_poly.entity_id
_entity_poly.type
_entity_poly.pdbx_seq_one_letter_code
_entity_poly.pdbx_strand_id
1 'polypeptide(L)'
;MANRSRKQGKEKSARARVRFLAGFGAFFASLWFLWDTWLVTPFKLFVVLLHEISHGLMATATGGTIERIVITPDLGGACYCGGGDAFLTLSAGYLGSLLWGAVLVLLALRFTRQAPWFTGAIGVLIGLVTLLYVRNPFGLAFGLAFGAALLAAARYLSPVVNGR
;
A
#
# COMPACT_ATOMS: atom_id res chain seq x y z
N MET A 1 42.22 16.84 -19.40
CA MET A 1 41.21 17.06 -18.33
C MET A 1 39.89 16.30 -18.54
N ALA A 2 39.33 16.21 -19.76
CA ALA A 2 38.03 15.55 -20.02
C ALA A 2 37.93 14.07 -19.61
N ASN A 3 39.00 13.28 -19.73
CA ASN A 3 38.99 11.85 -19.40
C ASN A 3 38.85 11.59 -17.87
N ARG A 4 39.42 12.45 -17.02
CA ARG A 4 39.26 12.35 -15.55
C ARG A 4 37.84 12.67 -15.10
N SER A 5 37.20 13.68 -15.69
CA SER A 5 35.80 14.04 -15.40
C SER A 5 34.83 12.91 -15.82
N ARG A 6 35.05 12.31 -17.00
CA ARG A 6 34.24 11.17 -17.49
C ARG A 6 34.42 9.92 -16.63
N LYS A 7 35.64 9.63 -16.18
CA LYS A 7 35.96 8.49 -15.30
C LYS A 7 35.36 8.68 -13.90
N GLN A 8 35.46 9.88 -13.33
CA GLN A 8 34.82 10.23 -12.05
C GLN A 8 33.29 10.17 -12.13
N GLY A 9 32.67 10.58 -13.25
CA GLY A 9 31.23 10.46 -13.46
C GLY A 9 30.74 8.99 -13.49
N LYS A 10 31.50 8.11 -14.16
CA LYS A 10 31.21 6.67 -14.19
C LYS A 10 31.37 6.01 -12.81
N GLU A 11 32.41 6.36 -12.06
CA GLU A 11 32.63 5.84 -10.69
C GLU A 11 31.55 6.31 -9.70
N LYS A 12 31.11 7.58 -9.77
CA LYS A 12 30.00 8.08 -8.95
C LYS A 12 28.68 7.38 -9.28
N SER A 13 28.37 7.17 -10.56
CA SER A 13 27.16 6.44 -10.99
C SER A 13 27.20 4.97 -10.57
N ALA A 14 28.35 4.30 -10.69
CA ALA A 14 28.52 2.91 -10.25
C ALA A 14 28.34 2.77 -8.74
N ARG A 15 28.95 3.65 -7.93
CA ARG A 15 28.78 3.65 -6.46
C ARG A 15 27.33 3.93 -6.05
N ALA A 16 26.63 4.84 -6.74
CA ALA A 16 25.23 5.11 -6.48
C ALA A 16 24.34 3.88 -6.77
N ARG A 17 24.59 3.19 -7.89
CA ARG A 17 23.89 1.93 -8.23
C ARG A 17 24.15 0.83 -7.22
N VAL A 18 25.40 0.63 -6.80
CA VAL A 18 25.76 -0.37 -5.78
C VAL A 18 25.08 -0.07 -4.44
N ARG A 19 25.07 1.19 -4.00
CA ARG A 19 24.38 1.60 -2.76
C ARG A 19 22.87 1.39 -2.86
N PHE A 20 22.27 1.69 -4.01
CA PHE A 20 20.85 1.45 -4.25
C PHE A 20 20.54 -0.06 -4.20
N LEU A 21 21.29 -0.89 -4.93
CA LEU A 21 21.10 -2.35 -4.95
C LEU A 21 21.33 -2.96 -3.57
N ALA A 22 22.35 -2.51 -2.83
CA ALA A 22 22.60 -2.97 -1.47
C ALA A 22 21.47 -2.58 -0.51
N GLY A 23 20.99 -1.34 -0.58
CA GLY A 23 19.86 -0.88 0.23
C GLY A 23 18.56 -1.61 -0.11
N PHE A 24 18.30 -1.83 -1.41
CA PHE A 24 17.16 -2.60 -1.88
C PHE A 24 17.23 -4.06 -1.42
N GLY A 25 18.37 -4.72 -1.58
CA GLY A 25 18.60 -6.07 -1.09
C GLY A 25 18.44 -6.18 0.43
N ALA A 26 18.97 -5.23 1.19
CA ALA A 26 18.82 -5.19 2.65
C ALA A 26 17.35 -5.03 3.07
N PHE A 27 16.55 -4.23 2.35
CA PHE A 27 15.12 -4.07 2.59
C PHE A 27 14.37 -5.40 2.41
N PHE A 28 14.56 -6.09 1.29
CA PHE A 28 13.90 -7.39 1.04
C PHE A 28 14.38 -8.47 2.01
N ALA A 29 15.67 -8.51 2.34
CA ALA A 29 16.19 -9.42 3.37
C ALA A 29 15.52 -9.15 4.72
N SER A 30 15.39 -7.88 5.12
CA SER A 30 14.70 -7.50 6.36
C SER A 30 13.24 -7.95 6.34
N LEU A 31 12.52 -7.72 5.23
CA LEU A 31 11.15 -8.20 5.09
C LEU A 31 11.03 -9.72 5.18
N TRP A 32 11.99 -10.46 4.61
CA TRP A 32 12.03 -11.92 4.70
C TRP A 32 12.19 -12.40 6.14
N PHE A 33 13.14 -11.83 6.89
CA PHE A 33 13.38 -12.20 8.29
C PHE A 33 12.27 -11.74 9.22
N LEU A 34 11.66 -10.59 8.95
CA LEU A 34 10.58 -10.04 9.78
C LEU A 34 9.19 -10.51 9.32
N TRP A 35 9.08 -11.38 8.31
CA TRP A 35 7.80 -11.75 7.70
C TRP A 35 6.79 -12.24 8.73
N ASP A 36 7.18 -13.12 9.64
CA ASP A 36 6.27 -13.71 10.63
C ASP A 36 6.16 -12.89 11.92
N THR A 37 6.65 -11.65 11.92
CA THR A 37 6.58 -10.77 13.08
C THR A 37 5.33 -9.88 13.04
N TRP A 38 4.84 -9.53 14.22
CA TRP A 38 3.73 -8.58 14.42
C TRP A 38 3.95 -7.21 13.76
N LEU A 39 5.22 -6.86 13.48
CA LEU A 39 5.58 -5.60 12.82
C LEU A 39 5.10 -5.55 11.35
N VAL A 40 5.11 -6.69 10.65
CA VAL A 40 4.72 -6.78 9.23
C VAL A 40 3.22 -7.08 9.08
N THR A 41 2.60 -7.69 10.10
CA THR A 41 1.15 -8.00 10.14
C THR A 41 0.22 -6.85 9.72
N PRO A 42 0.37 -5.59 10.20
CA PRO A 42 -0.52 -4.52 9.77
C PRO A 42 -0.41 -4.23 8.26
N PHE A 43 0.77 -4.40 7.66
CA PHE A 43 0.95 -4.26 6.22
C PHE A 43 0.33 -5.43 5.45
N LYS A 44 0.43 -6.66 5.98
CA LYS A 44 -0.25 -7.82 5.39
C LYS A 44 -1.77 -7.64 5.39
N LEU A 45 -2.34 -7.24 6.52
CA LEU A 45 -3.77 -6.95 6.64
C LEU A 45 -4.22 -5.79 5.76
N PHE A 46 -3.37 -4.78 5.57
CA PHE A 46 -3.65 -3.69 4.63
C PHE A 46 -3.74 -4.20 3.18
N VAL A 47 -2.84 -5.11 2.76
CA VAL A 47 -2.91 -5.74 1.43
C VAL A 47 -4.18 -6.58 1.29
N VAL A 48 -4.55 -7.35 2.32
CA VAL A 48 -5.81 -8.12 2.33
C VAL A 48 -7.02 -7.17 2.23
N LEU A 49 -7.04 -6.05 2.94
CA LEU A 49 -8.10 -5.07 2.81
C LEU A 49 -8.19 -4.51 1.38
N LEU A 50 -7.07 -4.17 0.76
CA LEU A 50 -7.06 -3.73 -0.64
C LEU A 50 -7.55 -4.82 -1.60
N HIS A 51 -7.23 -6.09 -1.33
CA HIS A 51 -7.74 -7.25 -2.07
C HIS A 51 -9.27 -7.31 -2.06
N GLU A 52 -9.87 -7.23 -0.87
CA GLU A 52 -11.32 -7.26 -0.72
C GLU A 52 -12.01 -6.02 -1.31
N ILE A 53 -11.37 -4.84 -1.20
CA ILE A 53 -11.86 -3.63 -1.84
C ILE A 53 -11.88 -3.79 -3.36
N SER A 54 -10.87 -4.43 -3.95
CA SER A 54 -10.82 -4.64 -5.40
C SER A 54 -11.93 -5.56 -5.92
N HIS A 55 -12.31 -6.59 -5.17
CA HIS A 55 -13.51 -7.37 -5.46
C HIS A 55 -14.76 -6.46 -5.47
N GLY A 56 -14.94 -5.66 -4.42
CA GLY A 56 -16.08 -4.76 -4.31
C GLY A 56 -16.16 -3.71 -5.41
N LEU A 57 -15.02 -3.10 -5.77
CA LEU A 57 -14.92 -2.11 -6.86
C LEU A 57 -15.25 -2.72 -8.22
N MET A 58 -14.81 -3.96 -8.48
CA MET A 58 -15.12 -4.63 -9.73
C MET A 58 -16.59 -5.07 -9.80
N ALA A 59 -17.14 -5.55 -8.69
CA ALA A 59 -18.55 -5.88 -8.59
C ALA A 59 -19.41 -4.66 -8.93
N THR A 60 -19.14 -3.49 -8.31
CA THR A 60 -19.90 -2.27 -8.60
C THR A 60 -19.68 -1.75 -10.01
N ALA A 61 -18.46 -1.85 -10.54
CA ALA A 61 -18.16 -1.46 -11.93
C ALA A 61 -18.89 -2.33 -12.96
N THR A 62 -19.24 -3.57 -12.62
CA THR A 62 -19.97 -4.51 -13.50
C THR A 62 -21.47 -4.54 -13.23
N GLY A 63 -21.99 -3.58 -12.44
CA GLY A 63 -23.42 -3.43 -12.16
C GLY A 63 -23.92 -4.17 -10.91
N GLY A 64 -23.02 -4.72 -10.11
CA GLY A 64 -23.30 -5.30 -8.80
C GLY A 64 -23.21 -4.30 -7.65
N THR A 65 -23.17 -4.82 -6.43
CA THR A 65 -23.17 -4.06 -5.16
C THR A 65 -22.23 -4.69 -4.15
N ILE A 66 -21.74 -3.88 -3.21
CA ILE A 66 -20.96 -4.36 -2.05
C ILE A 66 -21.92 -4.44 -0.86
N GLU A 67 -22.15 -5.64 -0.35
CA GLU A 67 -22.99 -5.82 0.84
C GLU A 67 -22.20 -5.57 2.12
N ARG A 68 -21.04 -6.23 2.23
CA ARG A 68 -20.12 -6.07 3.36
C ARG A 68 -18.74 -6.63 3.04
N ILE A 69 -17.75 -6.10 3.75
CA ILE A 69 -16.38 -6.61 3.78
C ILE A 69 -16.08 -7.09 5.20
N VAL A 70 -15.38 -8.22 5.30
CA VAL A 70 -14.89 -8.80 6.55
C VAL A 70 -13.38 -8.96 6.45
N ILE A 71 -12.66 -8.59 7.51
CA ILE A 71 -11.21 -8.81 7.65
C ILE A 71 -10.98 -9.56 8.95
N THR A 72 -10.13 -10.57 8.96
CA THR A 72 -9.89 -11.42 10.13
C THR A 72 -8.41 -11.39 10.56
N PRO A 73 -8.10 -11.64 11.85
CA PRO A 73 -6.73 -11.51 12.37
C PRO A 73 -5.75 -12.54 11.81
N ASP A 74 -6.24 -13.65 11.28
CA ASP A 74 -5.50 -14.71 10.59
C ASP A 74 -5.12 -14.38 9.14
N LEU A 75 -5.10 -13.08 8.79
CA LEU A 75 -4.84 -12.58 7.43
C LEU A 75 -5.90 -13.00 6.41
N GLY A 76 -7.10 -13.31 6.87
CA GLY A 76 -8.25 -13.61 6.03
C GLY A 76 -9.07 -12.37 5.67
N GLY A 77 -9.82 -12.49 4.58
CA GLY A 77 -10.70 -11.46 4.06
C GLY A 77 -11.89 -12.10 3.34
N ALA A 78 -13.02 -11.39 3.32
CA ALA A 78 -14.16 -11.75 2.48
C ALA A 78 -14.97 -10.52 2.10
N CYS A 79 -15.08 -10.28 0.79
CA CYS A 79 -15.99 -9.32 0.19
C CYS A 79 -17.27 -10.02 -0.25
N TYR A 80 -18.39 -9.68 0.37
CA TYR A 80 -19.70 -10.16 -0.03
C TYR A 80 -20.29 -9.15 -1.02
N CYS A 81 -20.39 -9.59 -2.28
CA CYS A 81 -20.93 -8.79 -3.38
C CYS A 81 -22.19 -9.44 -3.96
N GLY A 82 -23.17 -8.61 -4.32
CA GLY A 82 -24.38 -9.04 -5.01
C GLY A 82 -24.40 -8.57 -6.46
N GLY A 83 -24.63 -9.46 -7.42
CA GLY A 83 -24.68 -9.15 -8.86
C GLY A 83 -23.31 -8.86 -9.49
N GLY A 84 -23.32 -8.35 -10.73
CA GLY A 84 -22.12 -8.07 -11.52
C GLY A 84 -21.55 -9.29 -12.26
N ASP A 85 -20.39 -9.11 -12.89
CA ASP A 85 -19.66 -10.18 -13.56
C ASP A 85 -18.79 -10.94 -12.55
N ALA A 86 -19.13 -12.21 -12.31
CA ALA A 86 -18.46 -13.04 -11.32
C ALA A 86 -16.98 -13.30 -11.69
N PHE A 87 -16.67 -13.49 -12.97
CA PHE A 87 -15.32 -13.80 -13.42
C PHE A 87 -14.37 -12.63 -13.19
N LEU A 88 -14.78 -11.43 -13.59
CA LEU A 88 -14.03 -10.21 -13.37
C LEU A 88 -13.92 -9.90 -11.89
N THR A 89 -15.03 -10.02 -11.15
CA THR A 89 -15.07 -9.75 -9.71
C THR A 89 -14.10 -10.65 -8.96
N LEU A 90 -14.14 -11.97 -9.17
CA LEU A 90 -13.24 -12.92 -8.49
C LEU A 90 -11.78 -12.75 -8.91
N SER A 91 -11.50 -12.32 -10.14
CA SER A 91 -10.14 -12.04 -10.58
C SER A 91 -9.57 -10.74 -10.00
N ALA A 92 -10.44 -9.79 -9.65
CA ALA A 92 -10.05 -8.45 -9.25
C ALA A 92 -9.24 -8.39 -7.95
N GLY A 93 -9.40 -9.35 -7.04
CA GLY A 93 -8.65 -9.36 -5.77
C GLY A 93 -7.13 -9.40 -5.99
N TYR A 94 -6.64 -10.42 -6.70
CA TYR A 94 -5.20 -10.56 -6.99
C TYR A 94 -4.69 -9.46 -7.92
N LEU A 95 -5.40 -9.19 -9.03
CA LEU A 95 -4.99 -8.16 -9.99
C LEU A 95 -4.98 -6.77 -9.34
N GLY A 96 -5.97 -6.47 -8.52
CA GLY A 96 -6.09 -5.24 -7.77
C GLY A 96 -4.98 -5.07 -6.74
N SER A 97 -4.64 -6.13 -5.99
CA SER A 97 -3.54 -6.11 -5.02
C SER A 97 -2.20 -5.76 -5.69
N LEU A 98 -1.93 -6.36 -6.86
CA LEU A 98 -0.75 -6.05 -7.66
C LEU A 98 -0.76 -4.61 -8.18
N LEU A 99 -1.91 -4.16 -8.70
CA LEU A 99 -2.10 -2.81 -9.21
C LEU A 99 -1.86 -1.76 -8.11
N TRP A 100 -2.48 -1.92 -6.94
CA TRP A 100 -2.29 -1.03 -5.81
C TRP A 100 -0.83 -0.98 -5.36
N GLY A 101 -0.17 -2.13 -5.24
CA GLY A 101 1.26 -2.18 -4.91
C GLY A 101 2.12 -1.38 -5.90
N ALA A 102 1.88 -1.57 -7.20
CA ALA A 102 2.59 -0.82 -8.25
C ALA A 102 2.32 0.69 -8.16
N VAL A 103 1.05 1.09 -8.01
CA VAL A 103 0.65 2.50 -7.88
C VAL A 103 1.33 3.14 -6.67
N LEU A 104 1.30 2.50 -5.50
CA LEU A 104 1.90 3.04 -4.28
C LEU A 104 3.43 3.22 -4.42
N VAL A 105 4.12 2.25 -5.00
CA VAL A 105 5.57 2.35 -5.26
C VAL A 105 5.87 3.47 -6.25
N LEU A 106 5.12 3.57 -7.35
CA LEU A 106 5.31 4.63 -8.34
C LEU A 106 5.06 6.01 -7.76
N LEU A 107 4.01 6.18 -6.95
CA LEU A 107 3.72 7.43 -6.26
C LEU A 107 4.84 7.80 -5.29
N ALA A 108 5.36 6.82 -4.52
CA ALA A 108 6.46 7.04 -3.59
C ALA A 108 7.75 7.49 -4.30
N LEU A 109 8.05 6.92 -5.47
CA LEU A 109 9.23 7.28 -6.27
C LEU A 109 9.08 8.64 -6.97
N ARG A 110 7.88 8.97 -7.45
CA ARG A 110 7.63 10.16 -8.26
C ARG A 110 7.39 11.42 -7.42
N PHE A 111 6.70 11.29 -6.29
CA PHE A 111 6.15 12.41 -5.55
C PHE A 111 6.65 12.49 -4.11
N THR A 112 7.97 12.39 -3.93
CA THR A 112 8.62 12.44 -2.60
C THR A 112 8.27 13.68 -1.78
N ARG A 113 8.08 14.85 -2.43
CA ARG A 113 7.65 16.09 -1.77
C ARG A 113 6.18 16.12 -1.34
N GLN A 114 5.34 15.33 -1.99
CA GLN A 114 3.90 15.27 -1.70
C GLN A 114 3.54 13.99 -0.94
N ALA A 115 4.54 13.21 -0.53
CA ALA A 115 4.36 11.98 0.24
C ALA A 115 3.44 12.14 1.47
N PRO A 116 3.49 13.25 2.23
CA PRO A 116 2.55 13.46 3.33
C PRO A 116 1.08 13.53 2.87
N TRP A 117 0.82 14.22 1.76
CA TRP A 117 -0.53 14.36 1.21
C TRP A 117 -1.09 13.02 0.72
N PHE A 118 -0.31 12.26 -0.05
CA PHE A 118 -0.73 10.93 -0.51
C PHE A 118 -0.95 9.95 0.64
N THR A 119 -0.06 9.97 1.64
CA THR A 119 -0.21 9.12 2.85
C THR A 119 -1.50 9.46 3.58
N GLY A 120 -1.79 10.75 3.75
CA GLY A 120 -3.03 11.21 4.37
C GLY A 120 -4.27 10.83 3.57
N ALA A 121 -4.23 10.99 2.24
CA ALA A 121 -5.32 10.62 1.35
C ALA A 121 -5.65 9.11 1.43
N ILE A 122 -4.63 8.25 1.45
CA ILE A 122 -4.82 6.80 1.64
C ILE A 122 -5.42 6.53 3.03
N GLY A 123 -4.93 7.21 4.08
CA GLY A 123 -5.48 7.09 5.43
C GLY A 123 -6.97 7.43 5.52
N VAL A 124 -7.39 8.55 4.89
CA VAL A 124 -8.80 8.92 4.80
C VAL A 124 -9.60 7.89 4.01
N LEU A 125 -9.10 7.47 2.85
CA LEU A 125 -9.78 6.50 1.99
C LEU A 125 -10.01 5.18 2.74
N ILE A 126 -8.99 4.65 3.42
CA ILE A 126 -9.10 3.43 4.21
C ILE A 126 -10.09 3.62 5.36
N GLY A 127 -10.05 4.74 6.07
CA GLY A 127 -11.02 5.04 7.13
C GLY A 127 -12.46 5.08 6.61
N LEU A 128 -12.70 5.76 5.48
CA LEU A 128 -14.01 5.87 4.85
C LEU A 128 -14.53 4.51 4.37
N VAL A 129 -13.72 3.75 3.63
CA VAL A 129 -14.12 2.43 3.15
C VAL A 129 -14.38 1.47 4.31
N THR A 130 -13.58 1.55 5.37
CA THR A 130 -13.79 0.77 6.59
C THR A 130 -15.15 1.10 7.22
N LEU A 131 -15.47 2.37 7.40
CA LEU A 131 -16.77 2.79 7.97
C LEU A 131 -17.95 2.39 7.08
N LEU A 132 -17.81 2.53 5.76
CA LEU A 132 -18.90 2.32 4.82
C LEU A 132 -19.17 0.84 4.57
N TYR A 133 -18.15 -0.01 4.49
CA TYR A 133 -18.30 -1.38 3.99
C TYR A 133 -17.83 -2.47 4.95
N VAL A 134 -16.93 -2.20 5.90
CA VAL A 134 -16.45 -3.24 6.83
C VAL A 134 -17.48 -3.48 7.92
N ARG A 135 -17.84 -4.75 8.16
CA ARG A 135 -18.93 -5.14 9.08
C ARG A 135 -18.52 -6.24 10.06
N ASN A 136 -17.29 -6.15 10.58
CA ASN A 136 -16.85 -7.00 11.69
C ASN A 136 -15.95 -6.22 12.67
N PRO A 137 -15.97 -6.52 13.98
CA PRO A 137 -15.28 -5.71 15.00
C PRO A 137 -13.77 -5.56 14.77
N PHE A 138 -13.11 -6.66 14.42
CA PHE A 138 -11.67 -6.65 14.15
C PHE A 138 -11.33 -5.76 12.94
N GLY A 139 -12.03 -5.94 11.82
CA GLY A 139 -11.80 -5.16 10.61
C GLY A 139 -12.06 -3.67 10.82
N LEU A 140 -13.10 -3.31 11.57
CA LEU A 140 -13.39 -1.93 11.96
C LEU A 140 -12.26 -1.34 12.81
N ALA A 141 -11.85 -2.05 13.87
CA ALA A 141 -10.78 -1.60 14.76
C ALA A 141 -9.46 -1.44 14.00
N PHE A 142 -9.08 -2.44 13.20
CA PHE A 142 -7.88 -2.42 12.37
C PHE A 142 -7.92 -1.28 11.35
N GLY A 143 -8.96 -1.20 10.52
CA GLY A 143 -9.03 -0.21 9.44
C GLY A 143 -9.05 1.22 9.94
N LEU A 144 -9.77 1.50 11.03
CA LEU A 144 -9.77 2.82 11.68
C LEU A 144 -8.41 3.14 12.31
N ALA A 145 -7.81 2.20 13.04
CA ALA A 145 -6.50 2.41 13.66
C ALA A 145 -5.41 2.61 12.60
N PHE A 146 -5.44 1.82 11.52
CA PHE A 146 -4.50 1.94 10.41
C PHE A 146 -4.68 3.24 9.64
N GLY A 147 -5.92 3.64 9.34
CA GLY A 147 -6.23 4.93 8.73
C GLY A 147 -5.77 6.11 9.59
N ALA A 148 -6.02 6.05 10.90
CA ALA A 148 -5.55 7.06 11.86
C ALA A 148 -4.01 7.10 11.95
N ALA A 149 -3.34 5.95 11.93
CA ALA A 149 -1.89 5.86 11.93
C ALA A 149 -1.28 6.50 10.66
N LEU A 150 -1.88 6.27 9.49
CA LEU A 150 -1.47 6.93 8.24
C LEU A 150 -1.68 8.45 8.29
N LEU A 151 -2.80 8.91 8.85
CA LEU A 151 -3.03 10.34 9.06
C LEU A 151 -2.02 10.97 10.02
N ALA A 152 -1.68 10.27 11.11
CA ALA A 152 -0.64 10.71 12.04
C ALA A 152 0.73 10.76 11.32
N ALA A 153 1.08 9.70 10.59
CA ALA A 153 2.32 9.65 9.80
C ALA A 153 2.39 10.79 8.77
N ALA A 154 1.30 11.10 8.09
CA ALA A 154 1.21 12.24 7.17
C ALA A 154 1.52 13.57 7.90
N ARG A 155 1.03 13.76 9.11
CA ARG A 155 1.35 14.96 9.91
C ARG A 155 2.81 15.01 10.36
N TYR A 156 3.41 13.89 10.72
CA TYR A 156 4.84 13.85 11.09
C TYR A 156 5.77 14.04 9.88
N LEU A 157 5.36 13.55 8.71
CA LEU A 157 6.14 13.69 7.47
C LEU A 157 6.04 15.11 6.88
N SER A 158 4.95 15.84 7.13
CA SER A 158 4.73 17.18 6.57
C SER A 158 5.85 18.18 6.97
N PRO A 159 6.24 18.31 8.25
CA PRO A 159 7.37 19.16 8.64
C PRO A 159 8.72 18.70 8.10
N VAL A 160 8.98 17.38 8.08
CA VAL A 160 10.27 16.81 7.63
C VAL A 160 10.51 17.05 6.14
N VAL A 161 9.45 16.97 5.33
CA VAL A 161 9.52 17.20 3.90
C VAL A 161 9.56 18.69 3.55
N ASN A 162 8.81 19.53 4.28
CA ASN A 162 8.79 20.98 4.06
C ASN A 162 10.03 21.71 4.61
N GLY A 163 10.80 21.08 5.50
CA GLY A 163 12.07 21.61 6.02
C GLY A 163 13.30 21.35 5.14
N ARG A 164 13.14 20.78 3.94
CA ARG A 164 14.22 20.49 2.96
C ARG A 164 14.04 21.28 1.66
#